data_AF-A0A379VMM4-F1
#
_entry.id   AF-A0A379VMM4-F1
#
_cell.length_a   1.000
_cell.length_b   1.000
_cell.length_c   1.000
_cell.angle_alpha   90.00
_cell.angle_beta   90.00
_cell.angle_gamma   90.00
#
_symmetry.space_group_name_H-M   'P 1'
#
loop_
_entity.id
_entity.type
_entity.pdbx_description
1 polymer ?
#
loop_
_entity_poly.entity_id
_entity_poly.type
_entity_poly.pdbx_seq_one_letter_code
_entity_poly.pdbx_strand_id
1 'polypeptide(L)'
;MIVCWLCGGFPTQPVEALKVVEAWGFKLMTMKGFTWHKTNKHKGNSAIGMGHMTRANSEDCLFAVRGKLPARMDASICQHVTAPRMENSRKPDIIREKLVQLLGDVPRIELFARQSTHGFDVWGNQCDGAAVELLPGCAIEIS
;
A
#
# COMPACT_ATOMS: atom_id res chain seq x y z
N MET A 1 9.17 -3.69 -6.45
CA MET A 1 8.92 -2.68 -5.40
C MET A 1 7.71 -3.13 -4.61
N ILE A 2 7.71 -3.03 -3.29
CA ILE A 2 6.51 -3.25 -2.47
C ILE A 2 6.02 -1.90 -1.92
N VAL A 3 4.69 -1.77 -1.93
CA VAL A 3 3.91 -0.63 -1.46
C VAL A 3 3.07 -1.17 -0.33
N CYS A 4 3.51 -0.98 0.92
CA CYS A 4 2.83 -1.52 2.10
C CYS A 4 2.10 -0.39 2.84
N TRP A 5 0.79 -0.54 3.02
CA TRP A 5 -0.04 0.45 3.71
C TRP A 5 -0.01 0.27 5.22
N LEU A 6 0.40 1.31 5.93
CA LEU A 6 0.24 1.45 7.36
C LEU A 6 -1.05 2.20 7.66
N CYS A 7 -2.03 1.50 8.23
CA CYS A 7 -3.31 2.08 8.59
C CYS A 7 -3.18 2.90 9.89
N GLY A 8 -3.19 4.24 9.80
CA GLY A 8 -3.08 5.12 10.97
C GLY A 8 -4.30 5.16 11.91
N GLY A 9 -5.36 4.40 11.63
CA GLY A 9 -6.53 4.27 12.53
C GLY A 9 -6.40 3.17 13.58
N PHE A 10 -5.44 2.25 13.42
CA PHE A 10 -5.01 1.29 14.44
C PHE A 10 -3.67 1.78 15.01
N PRO A 11 -3.20 1.33 16.20
CA PRO A 11 -1.82 1.56 16.61
C PRO A 11 -0.93 1.25 15.41
N THR A 12 -0.14 2.24 14.99
CA THR A 12 0.80 2.01 13.91
C THR A 12 1.64 0.83 14.32
N GLN A 13 1.73 -0.18 13.45
CA GLN A 13 2.53 -1.39 13.65
C GLN A 13 3.82 -1.26 12.82
N PRO A 14 4.67 -0.23 13.07
CA PRO A 14 5.82 0.00 12.21
C PRO A 14 6.82 -1.14 12.35
N VAL A 15 6.99 -1.72 13.55
CA VAL A 15 7.95 -2.79 13.79
C VAL A 15 7.55 -4.04 13.00
N GLU A 16 6.28 -4.41 13.03
CA GLU A 16 5.74 -5.57 12.32
C GLU A 16 5.86 -5.38 10.80
N ALA A 17 5.53 -4.19 10.28
CA ALA A 17 5.68 -3.90 8.87
C ALA A 17 7.15 -3.93 8.41
N LEU A 18 8.07 -3.43 9.23
CA LEU A 18 9.51 -3.50 8.94
C LEU A 18 10.02 -4.95 8.94
N LYS A 19 9.55 -5.77 9.88
CA LYS A 19 9.86 -7.22 9.91
C LYS A 19 9.36 -7.93 8.66
N VAL A 20 8.17 -7.59 8.14
CA VAL A 20 7.65 -8.16 6.88
C VAL A 20 8.52 -7.72 5.69
N VAL A 21 8.87 -6.43 5.62
CA VAL A 21 9.76 -5.89 4.58
C VAL A 21 11.10 -6.64 4.57
N GLU A 22 11.71 -6.82 5.73
CA GLU A 22 12.97 -7.55 5.91
C GLU A 22 12.83 -9.04 5.55
N ALA A 23 11.81 -9.72 6.07
CA ALA A 23 11.58 -11.15 5.82
C ALA A 23 11.36 -11.46 4.33
N TRP A 24 10.77 -10.51 3.58
CA TRP A 24 10.55 -10.66 2.13
C TRP A 24 11.77 -10.24 1.29
N GLY A 25 12.87 -9.84 1.94
CA GLY A 25 14.13 -9.44 1.31
C GLY A 25 14.08 -8.04 0.68
N PHE A 26 13.17 -7.18 1.11
CA PHE A 26 13.09 -5.79 0.65
C PHE A 26 13.89 -4.87 1.57
N LYS A 27 14.53 -3.86 0.98
CA LYS A 27 15.13 -2.74 1.69
C LYS A 27 14.14 -1.58 1.74
N LEU A 28 13.82 -1.09 2.93
CA LEU A 28 13.03 0.13 3.08
C LEU A 28 13.81 1.32 2.49
N MET A 29 13.15 2.06 1.59
CA MET A 29 13.72 3.24 0.94
C MET A 29 13.08 4.53 1.44
N THR A 30 11.76 4.53 1.65
CA THR A 30 11.02 5.72 2.07
C THR A 30 9.90 5.34 3.01
N MET A 31 9.91 5.92 4.21
CA MET A 31 8.90 5.66 5.26
C MET A 31 7.53 6.26 4.92
N LYS A 32 7.50 7.40 4.23
CA LYS A 32 6.27 8.06 3.74
C LYS A 32 6.34 8.22 2.23
N GLY A 33 6.12 7.12 1.50
CA GLY A 33 6.01 7.15 0.05
C GLY A 33 4.77 7.89 -0.41
N PHE A 34 3.62 7.54 0.19
CA PHE A 34 2.40 8.33 0.09
C PHE A 34 1.79 8.50 1.48
N THR A 35 1.19 9.66 1.73
CA THR A 35 0.39 9.95 2.93
C THR A 35 -1.00 10.31 2.48
N TRP A 36 -1.96 9.43 2.74
CA TRP A 36 -3.37 9.67 2.48
C TRP A 36 -3.99 10.43 3.66
N HIS A 37 -4.27 11.71 3.47
CA HIS A 37 -5.11 12.50 4.36
C HIS A 37 -6.59 12.21 4.09
N LYS A 38 -7.28 11.67 5.10
CA LYS A 38 -8.67 11.29 4.99
C LYS A 38 -9.58 12.48 5.23
N THR A 39 -10.53 12.70 4.32
CA THR A 39 -11.63 13.66 4.51
C THR A 39 -12.96 12.96 4.72
N ASN A 40 -13.91 13.68 5.33
CA ASN A 40 -15.28 13.20 5.46
C ASN A 40 -15.98 13.26 4.11
N LYS A 41 -16.71 12.18 3.77
CA LYS A 41 -17.37 11.97 2.47
C LYS A 41 -18.26 13.15 2.03
N HIS A 42 -18.92 13.82 2.97
CA HIS A 42 -19.94 14.84 2.67
C HIS A 42 -19.55 16.27 3.05
N LYS A 43 -18.60 16.46 3.96
CA LYS A 43 -18.29 17.78 4.55
C LYS A 43 -16.95 18.36 4.11
N GLY A 44 -16.11 17.58 3.42
CA GLY A 44 -14.79 18.02 2.93
C GLY A 44 -13.74 18.29 4.02
N ASN A 45 -14.14 18.35 5.29
CA ASN A 45 -13.24 18.49 6.42
C ASN A 45 -12.52 17.18 6.77
N SER A 46 -11.42 17.28 7.53
CA SER A 46 -10.62 16.14 7.97
C SER A 46 -11.44 15.09 8.72
N ALA A 47 -11.32 13.82 8.33
CA ALA A 47 -11.88 12.69 9.05
C ALA A 47 -10.95 12.35 10.22
N ILE A 48 -11.19 12.97 11.37
CA ILE A 48 -10.37 12.79 12.56
C ILE A 48 -10.75 11.47 13.23
N GLY A 49 -9.87 10.47 13.12
CA GLY A 49 -10.01 9.17 13.73
C GLY A 49 -9.53 9.12 15.18
N MET A 50 -9.60 7.93 15.76
CA MET A 50 -8.96 7.62 17.03
C MET A 50 -7.44 7.52 16.83
N GLY A 51 -6.69 7.84 17.87
CA GLY A 51 -5.26 7.59 17.92
C GLY A 51 -4.82 7.56 19.37
N HIS A 52 -3.63 7.01 19.62
CA HIS A 52 -3.18 6.71 20.97
C HIS A 52 -2.73 7.98 21.72
N MET A 53 -1.68 8.63 21.21
CA MET A 53 -1.10 9.86 21.79
C MET A 53 -1.63 11.12 21.12
N THR A 54 -1.97 11.05 19.83
CA THR A 54 -2.52 12.14 19.03
C THR A 54 -3.67 11.63 18.18
N ARG A 55 -4.57 12.52 17.78
CA ARG A 55 -5.69 12.19 16.90
C ARG A 55 -5.16 11.91 15.50
N ALA A 56 -5.37 10.70 14.99
CA ALA A 56 -4.88 10.31 13.67
C ALA A 56 -5.91 10.60 12.57
N ASN A 57 -5.46 11.09 11.43
CA ASN A 57 -6.31 11.37 10.26
C ASN A 57 -5.72 10.85 8.94
N SER A 58 -4.50 10.31 8.96
CA SER A 58 -3.78 9.88 7.77
C SER A 58 -3.41 8.41 7.78
N GLU A 59 -3.24 7.83 6.59
CA GLU A 59 -2.58 6.53 6.38
C GLU A 59 -1.31 6.74 5.57
N ASP A 60 -0.21 6.12 6.00
CA ASP A 60 1.08 6.22 5.32
C ASP A 60 1.35 4.93 4.54
N CYS A 61 2.06 5.07 3.44
CA CYS A 61 2.51 3.97 2.62
C CYS A 61 4.04 3.90 2.60
N LEU A 62 4.58 2.72 2.87
CA LEU A 62 6.01 2.43 2.80
C LEU A 62 6.43 2.14 1.37
N PHE A 63 7.57 2.68 0.94
CA PHE A 63 8.27 2.22 -0.25
C PHE A 63 9.48 1.39 0.12
N ALA A 64 9.49 0.14 -0.34
CA ALA A 64 10.63 -0.75 -0.19
C ALA A 64 10.96 -1.46 -1.52
N VAL A 65 12.24 -1.78 -1.69
CA VAL A 65 12.82 -2.24 -2.96
C VAL A 65 13.68 -3.47 -2.72
N ARG A 66 13.55 -4.47 -3.57
CA ARG A 66 14.42 -5.65 -3.62
C ARG A 66 15.18 -5.63 -4.94
N GLY A 67 16.50 -5.74 -4.89
CA GLY A 67 17.36 -5.65 -6.07
C GLY A 67 17.55 -4.21 -6.56
N LYS A 68 17.48 -4.00 -7.88
CA LYS A 68 17.72 -2.69 -8.50
C LYS A 68 16.58 -1.72 -8.23
N LEU A 69 16.92 -0.49 -7.83
CA LEU A 69 15.97 0.62 -7.71
C LEU A 69 15.33 0.90 -9.08
N PRO A 70 13.98 0.90 -9.19
CA PRO A 70 13.33 1.20 -10.44
C PRO A 70 13.57 2.67 -10.84
N ALA A 71 13.59 2.93 -12.15
CA ALA A 71 13.72 4.28 -12.66
C ALA A 71 12.47 5.09 -12.31
N ARG A 72 12.68 6.31 -11.81
CA ARG A 72 11.62 7.25 -11.48
C ARG A 72 11.24 8.02 -12.74
N MET A 73 10.00 7.87 -13.20
CA MET A 73 9.50 8.51 -14.42
C MET A 73 9.04 9.95 -14.18
N ASP A 74 8.48 10.22 -13.00
CA ASP A 74 7.97 11.56 -12.64
C ASP A 74 8.49 12.02 -11.27
N ALA A 75 9.24 13.13 -11.30
CA ALA A 75 9.81 13.76 -10.11
C ALA A 75 8.83 14.70 -9.39
N SER A 76 7.74 15.11 -10.05
CA SER A 76 6.77 16.08 -9.55
C SER A 76 5.72 15.49 -8.60
N ILE A 77 5.62 14.16 -8.56
CA ILE A 77 4.63 13.47 -7.72
C ILE A 77 4.85 13.79 -6.24
N CYS A 78 3.87 14.48 -5.65
CA CYS A 78 3.82 14.76 -4.22
C CYS A 78 3.34 13.53 -3.44
N GLN A 79 4.00 13.25 -2.31
CA GLN A 79 3.62 12.19 -1.38
C GLN A 79 2.22 12.40 -0.77
N HIS A 80 1.77 13.65 -0.63
CA HIS A 80 0.52 13.96 0.06
C HIS A 80 -0.69 13.78 -0.87
N VAL A 81 -1.67 13.01 -0.43
CA VAL A 81 -2.91 12.74 -1.15
C VAL A 81 -4.09 13.01 -0.23
N THR A 82 -4.98 13.93 -0.62
CA THR A 82 -6.24 14.16 0.08
C THR A 82 -7.36 13.44 -0.66
N ALA A 83 -8.06 12.53 0.02
CA ALA A 83 -9.19 11.81 -0.55
C ALA A 83 -10.21 11.42 0.53
N PRO A 84 -11.52 11.35 0.20
CA PRO A 84 -12.55 10.98 1.16
C PRO A 84 -12.40 9.53 1.62
N ARG A 85 -12.72 9.26 2.89
CA ARG A 85 -12.83 7.89 3.39
C ARG A 85 -13.99 7.17 2.69
N MET A 86 -13.70 5.98 2.15
CA MET A 86 -14.66 5.11 1.49
C MET A 86 -15.06 3.93 2.41
N GLU A 87 -15.55 2.83 1.82
CA GLU A 87 -15.84 1.58 2.54
C GLU A 87 -14.65 1.10 3.37
N ASN A 88 -14.93 0.27 4.39
CA ASN A 88 -13.94 -0.16 5.36
C ASN A 88 -12.66 -0.71 4.71
N SER A 89 -11.53 -0.06 4.98
CA SER A 89 -10.20 -0.39 4.46
C SER A 89 -9.97 -0.17 2.95
N ARG A 90 -10.93 0.37 2.19
CA ARG A 90 -10.71 0.70 0.78
C ARG A 90 -9.75 1.89 0.66
N LYS A 91 -8.62 1.65 0.01
CA LYS A 91 -7.61 2.66 -0.31
C LYS A 91 -8.04 3.49 -1.54
N PRO A 92 -7.62 4.75 -1.66
CA PRO A 92 -8.05 5.62 -2.75
C PRO A 92 -7.34 5.26 -4.07
N ASP A 93 -8.13 5.22 -5.16
CA ASP A 93 -7.67 4.74 -6.47
C ASP A 93 -6.56 5.62 -7.08
N ILE A 94 -6.56 6.93 -6.76
CA ILE A 94 -5.53 7.91 -7.14
C ILE A 94 -4.10 7.48 -6.81
N ILE A 95 -3.91 6.62 -5.79
CA ILE A 95 -2.58 6.12 -5.44
C ILE A 95 -2.08 5.16 -6.51
N ARG A 96 -2.96 4.32 -7.07
CA ARG A 96 -2.60 3.41 -8.16
C ARG A 96 -2.22 4.19 -9.41
N GLU A 97 -2.98 5.24 -9.73
CA GLU A 97 -2.67 6.15 -10.83
C GLU A 97 -1.30 6.82 -10.63
N LYS A 98 -1.02 7.33 -9.43
CA LYS A 98 0.30 7.91 -9.11
C LYS A 98 1.43 6.89 -9.16
N LEU A 99 1.19 5.63 -8.80
CA LEU A 99 2.18 4.56 -8.93
C LEU A 99 2.48 4.22 -10.40
N VAL A 100 1.46 4.27 -11.25
CA VAL A 100 1.64 4.12 -12.71
C VAL A 100 2.45 5.29 -13.26
N GLN A 101 2.10 6.53 -12.91
CA GLN A 101 2.86 7.72 -13.31
C GLN A 101 4.30 7.70 -12.80
N LEU A 102 4.54 7.24 -11.56
CA LEU A 102 5.86 7.23 -10.95
C LEU A 102 6.83 6.25 -11.62
N LEU A 103 6.31 5.10 -12.10
CA LEU A 103 7.13 3.97 -12.53
C LEU A 103 6.93 3.53 -13.98
N GLY A 104 5.97 4.12 -14.70
CA GLY A 104 5.71 3.82 -16.11
C GLY A 104 4.88 2.55 -16.30
N ASP A 105 5.21 1.72 -17.27
CA ASP A 105 4.57 0.42 -17.47
C ASP A 105 5.48 -0.70 -16.94
N VAL A 106 5.17 -1.21 -15.76
CA VAL A 106 5.90 -2.30 -15.12
C VAL A 106 4.90 -3.34 -14.58
N PRO A 107 5.28 -4.63 -14.49
CA PRO A 107 4.45 -5.63 -13.85
C PRO A 107 4.17 -5.27 -12.38
N ARG A 108 2.92 -5.38 -11.96
CA ARG A 108 2.46 -4.99 -10.63
C ARG A 108 1.46 -5.99 -10.09
N ILE A 109 1.57 -6.28 -8.79
CA ILE A 109 0.61 -7.08 -8.07
C ILE A 109 0.11 -6.34 -6.82
N GLU A 110 -1.19 -6.36 -6.60
CA GLU A 110 -1.84 -5.92 -5.35
C GLU A 110 -2.26 -7.15 -4.54
N LEU A 111 -1.66 -7.30 -3.36
CA LEU A 111 -1.98 -8.36 -2.41
C LEU A 111 -3.07 -7.91 -1.44
N PHE A 112 -3.90 -8.85 -1.00
CA PHE A 112 -5.06 -8.62 -0.13
C PHE A 112 -6.11 -7.68 -0.75
N ALA A 113 -6.17 -7.65 -2.09
CA ALA A 113 -7.17 -6.89 -2.83
C ALA A 113 -8.57 -7.47 -2.61
N ARG A 114 -9.59 -6.61 -2.64
CA ARG A 114 -11.00 -7.02 -2.63
C ARG A 114 -11.69 -6.85 -3.97
N GLN A 115 -11.04 -6.16 -4.91
CA GLN A 115 -11.58 -5.83 -6.23
C GLN A 115 -10.45 -5.91 -7.24
N SER A 116 -10.78 -6.33 -8.46
CA SER A 116 -9.87 -6.27 -9.59
C SER A 116 -9.59 -4.82 -9.97
N THR A 117 -8.33 -4.51 -10.27
CA THR A 117 -7.93 -3.21 -10.78
C THR A 117 -7.24 -3.40 -12.14
N HIS A 118 -7.65 -2.63 -13.14
CA HIS A 118 -7.01 -2.65 -14.45
C HIS A 118 -5.52 -2.26 -14.34
N GLY A 119 -4.64 -3.02 -15.02
CA GLY A 119 -3.19 -2.80 -15.02
C GLY A 119 -2.44 -3.32 -13.79
N PHE A 120 -3.13 -4.03 -12.88
CA PHE A 120 -2.54 -4.71 -11.73
C PHE A 120 -3.01 -6.16 -11.70
N ASP A 121 -2.08 -7.08 -11.51
CA ASP A 121 -2.41 -8.41 -11.03
C ASP A 121 -2.98 -8.25 -9.61
N VAL A 122 -4.03 -9.00 -9.27
CA VAL A 122 -4.66 -8.91 -7.95
C VAL A 122 -4.67 -10.27 -7.30
N TRP A 123 -4.43 -10.30 -5.99
CA TRP A 123 -4.63 -11.47 -5.16
C TRP A 123 -5.34 -11.08 -3.88
N GLY A 124 -6.39 -11.83 -3.52
CA GLY A 124 -7.04 -11.69 -2.23
C GLY A 124 -8.26 -12.60 -2.09
N ASN A 125 -8.50 -13.05 -0.87
CA ASN A 125 -9.55 -14.03 -0.56
C ASN A 125 -10.99 -13.53 -0.78
N GLN A 126 -11.16 -12.24 -1.09
CA GLN A 126 -12.46 -11.60 -1.36
C GLN A 126 -12.54 -11.08 -2.80
N CYS A 127 -11.66 -11.54 -3.69
CA CYS A 127 -11.63 -11.10 -5.08
C CYS A 127 -12.16 -12.23 -5.98
N ASP A 128 -13.23 -11.96 -6.73
CA ASP A 128 -13.90 -12.95 -7.58
C ASP A 128 -13.07 -13.40 -8.80
N GLY A 129 -11.92 -12.76 -9.05
CA GLY A 129 -11.02 -13.05 -10.17
C GLY A 129 -9.56 -12.76 -9.81
N ALA A 130 -9.01 -13.49 -8.84
CA ALA A 130 -7.59 -13.41 -8.51
C ALA A 130 -6.73 -13.76 -9.74
N ALA A 131 -5.78 -12.90 -10.09
CA ALA A 131 -4.90 -13.07 -11.24
C ALA A 131 -3.83 -14.15 -11.02
N VAL A 132 -3.59 -14.53 -9.76
CA VAL A 132 -2.60 -15.52 -9.36
C VAL A 132 -3.19 -16.50 -8.34
N GLU A 133 -2.76 -17.75 -8.42
CA GLU A 133 -3.01 -18.77 -7.41
C GLU A 133 -1.75 -18.93 -6.55
N LEU A 134 -1.89 -18.82 -5.23
CA LEU A 134 -0.78 -19.10 -4.34
C LEU A 134 -0.70 -20.60 -4.09
N LEU A 135 0.37 -21.22 -4.57
CA LEU A 135 0.69 -22.59 -4.20
C LEU A 135 1.14 -22.62 -2.73
N PRO A 136 0.71 -23.60 -1.93
CA PRO A 136 1.19 -23.76 -0.56
C PRO A 136 2.72 -23.80 -0.53
N GLY A 137 3.33 -23.00 0.35
CA GLY A 137 4.76 -23.11 0.59
C GLY A 137 5.05 -24.48 1.23
N CYS A 138 5.78 -25.35 0.52
CA CYS A 138 6.27 -26.59 1.09
C CYS A 138 7.66 -26.36 1.70
N ALA A 139 7.86 -26.84 2.93
CA ALA A 139 9.18 -26.99 3.50
C ALA A 139 9.72 -28.35 3.04
N ILE A 140 10.84 -28.35 2.33
CA ILE A 140 11.52 -29.59 1.93
C ILE A 140 12.60 -29.83 2.99
N GLU A 141 12.53 -30.96 3.70
CA GLU A 141 13.65 -31.35 4.55
C GLU A 141 14.87 -31.63 3.70
N ILE A 142 15.97 -30.96 4.03
CA ILE A 142 17.28 -31.26 3.45
C ILE A 142 17.90 -32.29 4.39
N SER A 143 17.84 -33.57 3.98
CA SER A 143 18.51 -34.70 4.64
C SER A 143 20.03 -34.59 4.57
#